data_AF-A0A847MXY5-F1
#
_entry.id   AF-A0A847MXY5-F1
#
_cell.length_a   1.000
_cell.length_b   1.000
_cell.length_c   1.000
_cell.angle_alpha   90.00
_cell.angle_beta   90.00
_cell.angle_gamma   90.00
#
_symmetry.space_group_name_H-M   'P 1'
#
loop_
_entity.id
_entity.type
_entity.pdbx_description
1 polymer ?
#
loop_
_entity_poly.entity_id
_entity_poly.type
_entity_poly.pdbx_seq_one_letter_code
_entity_poly.pdbx_strand_id
1 'polypeptide(L)'
;MVSPELARAVATLAATELGRGSERLAEPVLDDLAAACAALSSPAGQRVGIITGFYVPRADQPAAETDGPLGTAVLAQVLTGLGAEVEVVTDSSCHPVVAAALAAAGVPEALRPAWPDVDASGWTHAVAIERVGRGADGRHRNMLGDDISDVTPAVDVMFEELSIPKTAIGDGGNEVGMGRLD
;
A
#
# COMPACT_ATOMS: atom_id res chain seq x y z
N MET A 1 2.94 23.17 3.49
CA MET A 1 1.89 22.43 2.74
C MET A 1 2.31 22.31 1.30
N VAL A 2 2.06 21.16 0.67
CA VAL A 2 2.31 20.93 -0.76
C VAL A 2 1.31 21.76 -1.57
N SER A 3 1.77 22.42 -2.65
CA SER A 3 0.86 23.12 -3.57
C SER A 3 -0.05 22.09 -4.26
N PRO A 4 -1.38 22.31 -4.32
CA PRO A 4 -2.28 21.43 -5.07
C PRO A 4 -1.85 21.23 -6.52
N GLU A 5 -1.32 22.26 -7.17
CA GLU A 5 -0.82 22.19 -8.54
C GLU A 5 0.39 21.26 -8.66
N LEU A 6 1.31 21.31 -7.69
CA LEU A 6 2.48 20.44 -7.67
C LEU A 6 2.08 18.99 -7.40
N ALA A 7 1.20 18.76 -6.44
CA ALA A 7 0.68 17.43 -6.14
C ALA A 7 0.00 16.83 -7.38
N ARG A 8 -0.88 17.58 -8.03
CA ARG A 8 -1.53 17.12 -9.26
C ARG A 8 -0.52 16.83 -10.37
N ALA A 9 0.50 17.69 -10.56
CA ALA A 9 1.53 17.45 -11.57
C ALA A 9 2.33 16.16 -11.32
N VAL A 10 2.67 15.87 -10.05
CA VAL A 10 3.33 14.61 -9.66
C VAL A 10 2.40 13.42 -9.86
N ALA A 11 1.12 13.53 -9.48
CA ALA A 11 0.13 12.47 -9.68
C ALA A 11 -0.05 12.15 -11.17
N THR A 12 -0.15 13.17 -12.02
CA THR A 12 -0.21 13.00 -13.49
C THR A 12 1.05 12.33 -14.03
N LEU A 13 2.23 12.68 -13.51
CA LEU A 13 3.48 12.04 -13.93
C LEU A 13 3.52 10.56 -13.51
N ALA A 14 3.11 10.25 -12.27
CA ALA A 14 3.03 8.88 -11.78
C ALA A 14 2.00 8.04 -12.55
N ALA A 15 0.91 8.65 -12.98
CA ALA A 15 -0.13 8.03 -13.81
C ALA A 15 0.19 8.03 -15.31
N THR A 16 1.40 8.41 -15.72
CA THR A 16 1.76 8.42 -17.14
C THR A 16 1.71 7.02 -17.71
N GLU A 17 0.86 6.84 -18.72
CA GLU A 17 0.56 5.54 -19.30
C GLU A 17 1.79 4.88 -19.95
N LEU A 18 1.99 3.60 -19.61
CA LEU A 18 2.97 2.70 -20.24
C LEU A 18 2.28 1.58 -21.06
N GLY A 19 0.98 1.75 -21.38
CA GLY A 19 0.16 0.82 -22.15
C GLY A 19 -0.58 -0.23 -21.31
N ARG A 20 -0.91 0.09 -20.06
CA ARG A 20 -1.51 -0.83 -19.08
C ARG A 20 -2.93 -0.48 -18.63
N GLY A 21 -3.48 0.68 -19.01
CA GLY A 21 -4.85 1.09 -18.70
C GLY A 21 -5.03 1.78 -17.33
N SER A 22 -3.97 1.93 -16.54
CA SER A 22 -4.00 2.56 -15.21
C SER A 22 -4.30 4.06 -15.26
N GLU A 23 -4.10 4.71 -16.41
CA GLU A 23 -4.41 6.13 -16.60
C GLU A 23 -5.90 6.45 -16.38
N ARG A 24 -6.79 5.51 -16.72
CA ARG A 24 -8.24 5.66 -16.55
C ARG A 24 -8.65 5.61 -15.08
N LEU A 25 -7.87 4.88 -14.27
CA LEU A 25 -8.09 4.79 -12.83
C LEU A 25 -7.61 6.07 -12.13
N ALA A 26 -6.57 6.71 -12.67
CA ALA A 26 -5.96 7.87 -12.05
C ALA A 26 -6.75 9.18 -12.25
N GLU A 27 -7.36 9.40 -13.42
CA GLU A 27 -8.03 10.67 -13.77
C GLU A 27 -9.02 11.17 -12.70
N PRO A 28 -9.91 10.34 -12.12
CA PRO A 28 -10.87 10.78 -11.10
C PRO A 28 -10.24 11.15 -9.75
N VAL A 29 -8.98 10.80 -9.52
CA VAL A 29 -8.31 10.87 -8.21
C VAL A 29 -6.98 11.65 -8.24
N LEU A 30 -6.66 12.36 -9.32
CA LEU A 30 -5.40 13.12 -9.45
C LEU A 30 -5.18 14.15 -8.33
N ASP A 31 -6.25 14.65 -7.71
CA ASP A 31 -6.16 15.62 -6.61
C ASP A 31 -5.96 14.96 -5.23
N ASP A 32 -6.13 13.63 -5.12
CA ASP A 32 -6.02 12.90 -3.84
C ASP A 32 -4.59 12.89 -3.29
N LEU A 33 -3.57 13.02 -4.15
CA LEU A 33 -2.18 13.08 -3.69
C LEU A 33 -1.95 14.26 -2.74
N ALA A 34 -2.62 15.39 -2.96
CA ALA A 34 -2.52 16.54 -2.05
C ALA A 34 -3.08 16.22 -0.66
N ALA A 35 -4.20 15.49 -0.60
CA ALA A 35 -4.82 15.06 0.65
C ALA A 35 -3.95 14.02 1.38
N ALA A 36 -3.39 13.04 0.65
CA ALA A 36 -2.46 12.06 1.19
C ALA A 36 -1.21 12.72 1.78
N CYS A 37 -0.61 13.68 1.06
CA CYS A 37 0.51 14.47 1.57
C CYS A 37 0.13 15.28 2.81
N ALA A 38 -1.07 15.87 2.86
CA ALA A 38 -1.52 16.64 4.00
C ALA A 38 -1.67 15.75 5.26
N ALA A 39 -2.26 14.56 5.12
CA ALA A 39 -2.39 13.59 6.21
C ALA A 39 -1.04 13.19 6.82
N LEU A 40 0.00 13.06 5.97
CA LEU A 40 1.34 12.66 6.38
C LEU A 40 2.31 13.84 6.61
N SER A 41 1.83 15.09 6.57
CA SER A 41 2.70 16.28 6.54
C SER A 41 3.34 16.68 7.88
N SER A 42 2.83 16.15 9.00
CA SER A 42 3.37 16.37 10.35
C SER A 42 3.69 15.03 11.03
N PRO A 43 4.64 14.25 10.47
CA PRO A 43 4.86 12.85 10.86
C PRO A 43 5.49 12.70 12.25
N ALA A 44 6.12 13.74 12.79
CA ALA A 44 6.72 13.70 14.12
C ALA A 44 5.68 13.33 15.20
N GLY A 45 5.90 12.19 15.87
CA GLY A 45 4.98 11.66 16.87
C GLY A 45 3.75 10.92 16.31
N GLN A 46 3.65 10.75 14.99
CA GLN A 46 2.69 9.83 14.39
C GLN A 46 3.21 8.39 14.47
N ARG A 47 2.30 7.42 14.59
CA ARG A 47 2.57 6.00 14.35
C ARG A 47 1.88 5.62 13.05
N VAL A 48 2.65 5.43 11.98
CA VAL A 48 2.14 5.15 10.65
C VAL A 48 2.26 3.67 10.35
N GLY A 49 1.11 3.00 10.25
CA GLY A 49 1.05 1.64 9.75
C GLY A 49 1.03 1.58 8.23
N ILE A 50 1.81 0.69 7.63
CA ILE A 50 1.82 0.47 6.19
C ILE A 50 1.53 -1.00 5.92
N ILE A 51 0.48 -1.29 5.17
CA ILE A 51 0.21 -2.64 4.66
C ILE A 51 0.66 -2.73 3.21
N THR A 52 1.32 -3.83 2.84
CA THR A 52 1.79 -4.05 1.46
C THR A 52 1.91 -5.52 1.11
N GLY A 53 1.99 -5.81 -0.19
CA GLY A 53 2.36 -7.10 -0.74
C GLY A 53 1.24 -7.73 -1.55
N PHE A 54 1.64 -8.28 -2.69
CA PHE A 54 0.81 -9.01 -3.63
C PHE A 54 1.51 -10.33 -3.95
N TYR A 55 0.85 -11.47 -3.68
CA TYR A 55 1.39 -12.78 -4.03
C TYR A 55 0.82 -13.26 -5.37
N VAL A 56 1.68 -13.73 -6.27
CA VAL A 56 1.30 -14.23 -7.60
C VAL A 56 1.41 -15.76 -7.63
N PRO A 57 0.36 -16.49 -7.24
CA PRO A 57 0.41 -17.95 -7.12
C PRO A 57 0.54 -18.68 -8.47
N ARG A 58 0.22 -18.02 -9.58
CA ARG A 58 0.11 -18.63 -10.93
C ARG A 58 1.24 -18.20 -11.89
N ALA A 59 2.29 -17.57 -11.39
CA ALA A 59 3.49 -17.30 -12.19
C ALA A 59 4.28 -18.60 -12.46
N ASP A 60 5.15 -18.60 -13.48
CA ASP A 60 6.06 -19.72 -13.78
C ASP A 60 6.85 -20.17 -12.53
N GLN A 61 7.19 -19.20 -11.68
CA GLN A 61 7.60 -19.43 -10.31
C GLN A 61 6.71 -18.57 -9.38
N PRO A 62 5.85 -19.19 -8.56
CA PRO A 62 5.01 -18.46 -7.61
C PRO A 62 5.85 -17.60 -6.67
N ALA A 63 5.59 -16.30 -6.66
CA ALA A 63 6.40 -15.33 -5.93
C ALA A 63 5.57 -14.13 -5.53
N ALA A 64 6.04 -13.40 -4.52
CA ALA A 64 5.52 -12.07 -4.25
C ALA A 64 6.02 -11.08 -5.31
N GLU A 65 5.16 -10.13 -5.67
CA GLU A 65 5.53 -9.03 -6.55
C GLU A 65 6.55 -8.11 -5.88
N THR A 66 7.30 -7.39 -6.72
CA THR A 66 8.20 -6.33 -6.26
C THR A 66 7.51 -4.98 -6.20
N ASP A 67 6.37 -4.83 -6.87
CA ASP A 67 5.53 -3.64 -6.73
C ASP A 67 4.81 -3.65 -5.38
N GLY A 68 4.78 -2.49 -4.72
CA GLY A 68 4.42 -2.37 -3.30
C GLY A 68 5.62 -2.30 -2.35
N PRO A 69 6.42 -3.37 -2.17
CA PRO A 69 7.55 -3.39 -1.25
C PRO A 69 8.56 -2.26 -1.46
N LEU A 70 8.87 -1.89 -2.70
CA LEU A 70 9.82 -0.82 -3.00
C LEU A 70 9.27 0.56 -2.60
N GLY A 71 8.02 0.87 -2.97
CA GLY A 71 7.35 2.10 -2.57
C GLY A 71 7.19 2.20 -1.04
N THR A 72 6.85 1.08 -0.40
CA THR A 72 6.79 0.94 1.05
C THR A 72 8.12 1.25 1.72
N ALA A 73 9.21 0.70 1.21
CA ALA A 73 10.54 0.92 1.80
C ALA A 73 10.98 2.38 1.70
N VAL A 74 10.74 3.04 0.56
CA VAL A 74 11.03 4.47 0.39
C VAL A 74 10.16 5.32 1.31
N LEU A 75 8.85 5.05 1.38
CA LEU A 75 7.95 5.79 2.25
C LEU A 75 8.32 5.61 3.73
N ALA A 76 8.64 4.38 4.15
CA ALA A 76 9.06 4.08 5.51
C ALA A 76 10.37 4.81 5.87
N GLN A 77 11.35 4.84 4.97
CA GLN A 77 12.59 5.57 5.16
C GLN A 77 12.33 7.08 5.35
N VAL A 78 11.52 7.68 4.48
CA VAL A 78 11.20 9.11 4.53
C VAL A 78 10.46 9.46 5.82
N LEU A 79 9.39 8.73 6.14
CA LEU A 79 8.58 9.00 7.34
C LEU A 79 9.38 8.82 8.64
N THR A 80 10.20 7.77 8.71
CA THR A 80 11.11 7.53 9.85
C THR A 80 12.11 8.67 10.00
N GLY A 81 12.73 9.11 8.89
CA GLY A 81 13.65 10.25 8.88
C GLY A 81 13.00 11.58 9.29
N LEU A 82 11.69 11.71 9.13
CA LEU A 82 10.90 12.87 9.56
C LEU A 82 10.31 12.72 10.98
N GLY A 83 10.61 11.63 11.68
CA GLY A 83 10.26 11.42 13.09
C GLY A 83 8.94 10.69 13.36
N ALA A 84 8.34 10.04 12.35
CA ALA A 84 7.27 9.07 12.59
C ALA A 84 7.83 7.74 13.09
N GLU A 85 7.04 7.02 13.88
CA GLU A 85 7.22 5.60 14.10
C GLU A 85 6.50 4.83 13.00
N VAL A 86 7.24 4.09 12.16
CA VAL A 86 6.67 3.37 11.02
C VAL A 86 6.62 1.88 11.33
N GLU A 87 5.49 1.26 11.01
CA GLU A 87 5.27 -0.18 11.15
C GLU A 87 4.77 -0.74 9.83
N VAL A 88 5.53 -1.67 9.24
CA VAL A 88 5.19 -2.32 7.97
C VAL A 88 4.66 -3.71 8.25
N VAL A 89 3.49 -4.00 7.71
CA VAL A 89 2.77 -5.27 7.84
C VAL A 89 2.55 -5.88 6.47
N THR A 90 2.78 -7.19 6.40
CA THR A 90 2.55 -7.97 5.19
C THR A 90 2.20 -9.41 5.58
N ASP A 91 1.90 -10.28 4.61
CA ASP A 91 1.70 -11.71 4.85
C ASP A 91 3.00 -12.53 4.73
N SER A 92 2.94 -13.80 5.14
CA SER A 92 4.10 -14.69 5.14
C SER A 92 4.74 -14.89 3.76
N SER A 93 3.94 -14.87 2.69
CA SER A 93 4.41 -15.09 1.32
C SER A 93 5.16 -13.87 0.79
N CYS A 94 4.74 -12.66 1.20
CA CYS A 94 5.36 -11.40 0.81
C CYS A 94 6.49 -10.96 1.75
N HIS A 95 6.52 -11.47 2.99
CA HIS A 95 7.47 -11.09 4.02
C HIS A 95 8.94 -11.08 3.58
N PRO A 96 9.48 -12.08 2.85
CA PRO A 96 10.88 -12.07 2.44
C PRO A 96 11.23 -10.90 1.51
N VAL A 97 10.33 -10.54 0.58
CA VAL A 97 10.56 -9.44 -0.38
C VAL A 97 10.45 -8.09 0.33
N VAL A 98 9.46 -7.93 1.22
CA VAL A 98 9.31 -6.72 2.04
C VAL A 98 10.50 -6.52 2.97
N ALA A 99 10.98 -7.59 3.62
CA ALA A 99 12.18 -7.54 4.45
C ALA A 99 13.42 -7.10 3.66
N ALA A 100 13.61 -7.65 2.46
CA ALA A 100 14.73 -7.27 1.59
C ALA A 100 14.65 -5.79 1.16
N ALA A 101 13.46 -5.30 0.79
CA ALA A 101 13.26 -3.91 0.41
C ALA A 101 13.54 -2.95 1.58
N LEU A 102 13.02 -3.23 2.78
CA LEU A 102 13.24 -2.40 3.97
C LEU A 102 14.71 -2.42 4.42
N ALA A 103 15.37 -3.56 4.36
CA ALA A 103 16.80 -3.67 4.65
C ALA A 103 17.63 -2.84 3.67
N ALA A 104 17.31 -2.88 2.37
CA ALA A 104 17.98 -2.08 1.35
C ALA A 104 17.77 -0.55 1.54
N ALA A 105 16.61 -0.15 2.05
CA ALA A 105 16.31 1.24 2.41
C ALA A 105 16.89 1.68 3.77
N GLY A 106 17.49 0.75 4.54
CA GLY A 106 18.09 1.06 5.83
C GLY A 106 17.08 1.24 6.98
N VAL A 107 15.88 0.68 6.85
CA VAL A 107 14.83 0.68 7.89
C VAL A 107 14.26 -0.73 8.19
N PRO A 108 15.11 -1.76 8.36
CA PRO A 108 14.64 -3.14 8.59
C PRO A 108 13.76 -3.29 9.84
N GLU A 109 13.95 -2.44 10.85
CA GLU A 109 13.20 -2.43 12.11
C GLU A 109 11.73 -2.02 11.98
N ALA A 110 11.35 -1.42 10.85
CA ALA A 110 9.97 -1.08 10.56
C ALA A 110 9.11 -2.34 10.34
N LEU A 111 9.71 -3.45 9.90
CA LEU A 111 8.97 -4.68 9.64
C LEU A 111 8.42 -5.29 10.94
N ARG A 112 7.13 -5.61 10.92
CA ARG A 112 6.44 -6.36 11.98
C ARG A 112 6.28 -7.83 11.59
N PRO A 113 5.98 -8.73 12.55
CA PRO A 113 5.63 -10.10 12.22
C PRO A 113 4.54 -10.15 11.15
N ALA A 114 4.58 -11.20 10.32
CA ALA A 114 3.55 -11.39 9.31
C ALA A 114 2.17 -11.49 9.98
N TRP A 115 1.14 -11.00 9.28
CA TRP A 115 -0.25 -11.16 9.70
C TRP A 115 -0.58 -12.63 10.00
N PRO A 116 -1.33 -12.96 11.08
CA PRO A 116 -2.12 -12.06 11.93
C PRO A 116 -1.43 -11.57 13.21
N ASP A 117 -0.13 -11.81 13.38
CA ASP A 117 0.57 -11.55 14.64
C ASP A 117 1.01 -10.08 14.79
N VAL A 118 0.11 -9.13 14.50
CA VAL A 118 0.36 -7.69 14.62
C VAL A 118 -0.75 -6.97 15.38
N ASP A 119 -0.37 -5.98 16.19
CA ASP A 119 -1.29 -5.08 16.87
C ASP A 119 -1.29 -3.70 16.18
N ALA A 120 -2.42 -3.35 15.57
CA ALA A 120 -2.61 -2.06 14.90
C ALA A 120 -3.25 -0.98 15.79
N SER A 121 -3.54 -1.27 17.07
CA SER A 121 -4.31 -0.38 17.96
C SER A 121 -3.62 0.97 18.23
N GLY A 122 -2.29 1.03 18.12
CA GLY A 122 -1.52 2.25 18.32
C GLY A 122 -1.41 3.16 17.09
N TRP A 123 -1.87 2.71 15.92
CA TRP A 123 -1.68 3.44 14.66
C TRP A 123 -2.50 4.73 14.67
N THR A 124 -1.89 5.82 14.21
CA THR A 124 -2.57 7.11 14.04
C THR A 124 -2.91 7.38 12.58
N HIS A 125 -2.18 6.77 11.64
CA HIS A 125 -2.42 6.82 10.20
C HIS A 125 -2.13 5.44 9.62
N ALA A 126 -2.83 5.08 8.54
CA ALA A 126 -2.56 3.87 7.81
C ALA A 126 -2.42 4.11 6.31
N VAL A 127 -1.49 3.41 5.69
CA VAL A 127 -1.25 3.43 4.24
C VAL A 127 -1.33 2.01 3.69
N ALA A 128 -2.09 1.79 2.63
CA ALA A 128 -2.03 0.56 1.85
C ALA A 128 -1.27 0.81 0.55
N ILE A 129 -0.32 -0.05 0.22
CA ILE A 129 0.47 0.05 -1.02
C ILE A 129 0.51 -1.31 -1.68
N GLU A 130 -0.13 -1.45 -2.84
CA GLU A 130 -0.15 -2.68 -3.62
C GLU A 130 -0.58 -3.89 -2.78
N ARG A 131 -1.62 -3.69 -1.96
CA ARG A 131 -2.24 -4.77 -1.19
C ARG A 131 -3.54 -5.16 -1.86
N VAL A 132 -3.69 -6.43 -2.20
CA VAL A 132 -4.95 -6.97 -2.75
C VAL A 132 -6.12 -6.66 -1.82
N GLY A 133 -7.18 -6.07 -2.36
CA GLY A 133 -8.44 -5.84 -1.67
C GLY A 133 -9.48 -6.87 -2.07
N ARG A 134 -10.36 -7.24 -1.13
CA ARG A 134 -11.54 -8.05 -1.46
C ARG A 134 -12.52 -7.28 -2.34
N GLY A 135 -13.07 -7.94 -3.35
CA GLY A 135 -14.20 -7.42 -4.12
C GLY A 135 -15.51 -7.46 -3.33
N ALA A 136 -16.59 -6.97 -3.94
CA ALA A 136 -17.93 -6.91 -3.32
C ALA A 136 -18.48 -8.27 -2.86
N ASP A 137 -18.01 -9.37 -3.44
CA ASP A 137 -18.34 -10.74 -3.04
C ASP A 137 -17.41 -11.35 -1.98
N GLY A 138 -16.51 -10.53 -1.41
CA GLY A 138 -15.58 -10.90 -0.36
C GLY A 138 -14.35 -11.68 -0.83
N ARG A 139 -14.10 -11.76 -2.15
CA ARG A 139 -12.97 -12.53 -2.71
C ARG A 139 -11.84 -11.62 -3.18
N HIS A 140 -10.61 -12.08 -2.99
CA HIS A 140 -9.42 -11.49 -3.58
C HIS A 140 -9.22 -12.01 -4.99
N ARG A 141 -8.92 -11.12 -5.94
CA ARG A 141 -8.67 -11.50 -7.33
C ARG A 141 -7.36 -10.93 -7.84
N ASN A 142 -6.70 -11.66 -8.73
CA ASN A 142 -5.61 -11.12 -9.52
C ASN A 142 -6.13 -10.30 -10.71
N MET A 143 -5.21 -9.69 -11.48
CA MET A 143 -5.53 -8.92 -12.68
C MET A 143 -6.18 -9.73 -13.82
N LEU A 144 -6.13 -11.07 -13.77
CA LEU A 144 -6.82 -11.95 -14.71
C LEU A 144 -8.25 -12.30 -14.24
N GLY A 145 -8.67 -11.80 -13.08
CA GLY A 145 -9.97 -12.09 -12.46
C GLY A 145 -10.03 -13.45 -11.74
N ASP A 146 -8.89 -14.14 -11.61
CA ASP A 146 -8.81 -15.40 -10.87
C ASP A 146 -8.95 -15.16 -9.37
N ASP A 147 -9.73 -16.00 -8.72
CA ASP A 147 -9.82 -16.06 -7.25
C ASP A 147 -8.47 -16.55 -6.68
N ILE A 148 -7.90 -15.73 -5.79
CA ILE A 148 -6.64 -15.99 -5.07
C ILE A 148 -6.83 -15.86 -3.56
N SER A 149 -8.06 -15.99 -3.07
CA SER A 149 -8.40 -15.82 -1.65
C SER A 149 -7.73 -16.87 -0.75
N ASP A 150 -7.41 -18.05 -1.30
CA ASP A 150 -6.75 -19.15 -0.58
C ASP A 150 -5.29 -18.84 -0.22
N VAL A 151 -4.66 -17.93 -0.97
CA VAL A 151 -3.26 -17.52 -0.77
C VAL A 151 -3.13 -16.05 -0.35
N THR A 152 -4.25 -15.35 -0.16
CA THR A 152 -4.28 -13.93 0.21
C THR A 152 -4.88 -13.77 1.60
N PRO A 153 -4.05 -13.65 2.66
CA PRO A 153 -4.57 -13.37 3.99
C PRO A 153 -5.29 -12.03 4.06
N ALA A 154 -6.31 -11.96 4.94
CA ALA A 154 -7.23 -10.84 5.10
C ALA A 154 -6.61 -9.58 5.79
N VAL A 155 -5.43 -9.15 5.36
CA VAL A 155 -4.75 -7.93 5.84
C VAL A 155 -5.54 -6.67 5.46
N ASP A 156 -6.22 -6.71 4.32
CA ASP A 156 -7.15 -5.67 3.85
C ASP A 156 -8.31 -5.45 4.81
N VAL A 157 -8.85 -6.52 5.40
CA VAL A 157 -9.96 -6.44 6.36
C VAL A 157 -9.56 -5.67 7.61
N MET A 158 -8.38 -5.97 8.16
CA MET A 158 -7.85 -5.21 9.30
C MET A 158 -7.70 -3.73 8.96
N PHE A 159 -7.16 -3.41 7.79
CA PHE A 159 -7.02 -2.02 7.34
C PHE A 159 -8.37 -1.30 7.15
N GLU A 160 -9.36 -1.98 6.59
CA GLU A 160 -10.71 -1.45 6.41
C GLU A 160 -11.39 -1.11 7.74
N GLU A 161 -11.20 -1.95 8.76
CA GLU A 161 -11.78 -1.77 10.10
C GLU A 161 -11.15 -0.62 10.90
N LEU A 162 -9.95 -0.15 10.52
CA LEU A 162 -9.31 0.98 11.18
C LEU A 162 -10.14 2.27 11.03
N SER A 163 -10.37 2.96 12.15
CA SER A 163 -11.09 4.25 12.23
C SER A 163 -10.14 5.44 12.32
N ILE A 164 -9.03 5.39 11.57
CA ILE A 164 -8.00 6.42 11.50
C ILE A 164 -7.87 6.93 10.04
N PRO A 165 -7.18 8.06 9.78
CA PRO A 165 -6.88 8.49 8.42
C PRO A 165 -6.18 7.38 7.62
N LYS A 166 -6.72 7.10 6.43
CA LYS A 166 -6.27 6.03 5.53
C LYS A 166 -5.95 6.58 4.15
N THR A 167 -4.82 6.14 3.60
CA THR A 167 -4.42 6.36 2.21
C THR A 167 -4.23 5.00 1.55
N ALA A 168 -4.64 4.83 0.31
CA ALA A 168 -4.43 3.60 -0.44
C ALA A 168 -3.81 3.91 -1.81
N ILE A 169 -2.90 3.05 -2.25
CA ILE A 169 -2.13 3.18 -3.48
C ILE A 169 -2.17 1.82 -4.18
N GLY A 170 -2.55 1.83 -5.46
CA GLY A 170 -2.55 0.67 -6.36
C GLY A 170 -2.55 1.14 -7.81
N ASP A 171 -2.45 0.22 -8.76
CA ASP A 171 -2.36 0.52 -10.18
C ASP A 171 -3.27 -0.32 -11.09
N GLY A 172 -3.87 -1.39 -10.54
CA GLY A 172 -4.63 -2.40 -11.28
C GLY A 172 -6.15 -2.37 -11.04
N GLY A 173 -6.61 -1.77 -9.94
CA GLY A 173 -8.03 -1.68 -9.59
C GLY A 173 -8.54 -2.79 -8.67
N ASN A 174 -7.72 -3.78 -8.34
CA ASN A 174 -8.04 -4.90 -7.43
C ASN A 174 -7.38 -4.74 -6.05
N GLU A 175 -6.74 -3.61 -5.79
CA GLU A 175 -6.08 -3.29 -4.54
C GLU A 175 -7.02 -2.60 -3.55
N VAL A 176 -6.63 -2.62 -2.28
CA VAL A 176 -7.27 -1.87 -1.21
C VAL A 176 -7.44 -0.41 -1.63
N GLY A 177 -8.65 0.12 -1.42
CA GLY A 177 -9.02 1.51 -1.73
C GLY A 177 -9.53 1.75 -3.14
N MET A 178 -9.32 0.83 -4.09
CA MET A 178 -9.80 0.99 -5.47
C MET A 178 -11.32 0.94 -5.61
N GLY A 179 -12.05 0.39 -4.63
CA GLY A 179 -13.52 0.45 -4.58
C GLY A 179 -14.11 1.87 -4.48
N ARG A 180 -13.27 2.91 -4.33
CA ARG A 180 -13.70 4.31 -4.47
C ARG A 180 -13.95 4.71 -5.94
N LEU A 181 -13.42 3.95 -6.89
CA LEU A 181 -13.55 4.20 -8.34
C LEU A 181 -14.76 3.49 -8.97
N ASP A 182 -15.48 2.66 -8.20
CA ASP A 182 -16.69 1.92 -8.62
C ASP A 182 -17.94 2.81 -8.75
#